data_AF-A0A835C1G5-F1
#
_entry.id   AF-A0A835C1G5-F1
#
_cell.length_a   1.000
_cell.length_b   1.000
_cell.length_c   1.000
_cell.angle_alpha   90.00
_cell.angle_beta   90.00
_cell.angle_gamma   90.00
#
_symmetry.space_group_name_H-M   'P 1'
#
loop_
_entity.id
_entity.type
_entity.pdbx_description
1 polymer ?
#
loop_
_entity_poly.entity_id
_entity_poly.type
_entity_poly.pdbx_seq_one_letter_code
_entity_poly.pdbx_strand_id
1 'polypeptide(L)'
;MGKIVEMSERTAAYCESIARREDKSDFSIKNVMALVKDCGPVPGTDEHFVASLIFTRRAEREMFMTLDTPEQRFEWLGRKHEWMTRSDASK
;
A
#
# COMPACT_ATOMS: atom_id res chain seq x y z
N MET A 1 -28.65 33.05 14.36
CA MET A 1 -27.83 31.84 14.23
C MET A 1 -27.68 31.51 12.75
N GLY A 2 -26.89 32.32 12.02
CA GLY A 2 -27.04 32.44 10.56
C GLY A 2 -25.73 32.21 9.82
N LYS A 3 -25.77 31.38 8.78
CA LYS A 3 -24.75 31.13 7.75
C LYS A 3 -23.37 30.64 8.19
N ILE A 4 -22.73 31.25 9.18
CA ILE A 4 -21.39 30.85 9.65
C ILE A 4 -21.43 29.45 10.29
N VAL A 5 -22.43 29.21 11.15
CA VAL A 5 -22.65 27.90 11.79
C VAL A 5 -22.92 26.83 10.73
N GLU A 6 -23.80 27.12 9.77
CA GLU A 6 -24.14 26.20 8.68
C GLU A 6 -22.94 25.86 7.77
N MET A 7 -22.09 26.85 7.46
CA MET A 7 -20.85 26.62 6.73
C MET A 7 -19.86 25.75 7.52
N SER A 8 -19.76 25.98 8.84
CA SER A 8 -18.91 25.17 9.70
C SER A 8 -19.37 23.71 9.77
N GLU A 9 -20.69 23.48 9.84
CA GLU A 9 -21.30 22.15 9.82
C GLU A 9 -21.04 21.43 8.50
N ARG A 10 -21.21 22.13 7.36
CA ARG A 10 -20.88 21.57 6.03
C ARG A 10 -19.40 21.24 5.89
N THR A 11 -18.52 22.08 6.42
CA THR A 11 -17.07 21.84 6.38
C THR A 11 -16.70 20.64 7.25
N ALA A 12 -17.27 20.53 8.46
CA ALA A 12 -17.05 19.40 9.35
C ALA A 12 -17.53 18.08 8.72
N ALA A 13 -18.75 18.07 8.16
CA ALA A 13 -19.30 16.91 7.46
C ALA A 13 -18.43 16.50 6.24
N TYR A 14 -17.90 17.46 5.50
CA TYR A 14 -16.99 17.20 4.38
C TYR A 14 -15.65 16.61 4.85
N CYS A 15 -15.01 17.20 5.85
CA CYS A 15 -13.77 16.67 6.42
C CYS A 15 -13.95 15.25 6.97
N GLU A 16 -15.04 14.99 7.68
CA GLU A 16 -15.38 13.64 8.12
C GLU A 16 -15.64 12.68 6.95
N SER A 17 -16.28 13.14 5.88
CA SER A 17 -16.52 12.31 4.68
C SER A 17 -15.21 11.91 3.99
N ILE A 18 -14.21 12.79 3.97
CA ILE A 18 -12.86 12.49 3.47
C ILE A 18 -12.16 11.51 4.42
N ALA A 19 -12.21 11.75 5.72
CA ALA A 19 -11.58 10.89 6.72
C ALA A 19 -12.16 9.47 6.74
N ARG A 20 -13.47 9.33 6.47
CA ARG A 20 -14.16 8.03 6.37
C ARG A 20 -14.05 7.37 5.00
N ARG A 21 -13.44 8.03 4.01
CA ARG A 21 -13.30 7.46 2.68
C ARG A 21 -12.25 6.36 2.74
N GLU A 22 -12.71 5.12 2.89
CA GLU A 22 -11.85 3.97 2.63
C GLU A 22 -11.34 4.08 1.19
N ASP A 23 -10.01 3.98 1.04
CA ASP A 23 -9.36 3.99 -0.26
C ASP A 23 -9.73 2.66 -0.96
N LYS A 24 -10.92 2.63 -1.58
CA LYS A 24 -11.43 1.52 -2.40
C LYS A 24 -10.68 1.40 -3.73
N SER A 25 -9.48 1.96 -3.81
CA SER A 25 -8.61 1.76 -4.96
C SER A 25 -8.12 0.31 -4.96
N ASP A 26 -7.95 -0.24 -6.16
CA ASP A 26 -7.34 -1.57 -6.34
C ASP A 26 -5.92 -1.63 -5.72
N PHE A 27 -5.32 -0.46 -5.48
CA PHE A 27 -4.05 -0.25 -4.80
C PHE A 27 -4.16 -0.19 -3.28
N SER A 28 -5.28 -0.54 -2.63
CA SER A 28 -5.33 -0.56 -1.16
C SER A 28 -4.30 -1.56 -0.60
N ILE A 29 -3.73 -1.28 0.58
CA ILE A 29 -2.75 -2.19 1.23
C ILE A 29 -3.35 -3.59 1.37
N LYS A 30 -4.64 -3.67 1.73
CA LYS A 30 -5.35 -4.93 1.87
C LYS A 30 -5.38 -5.73 0.56
N ASN A 31 -5.66 -5.07 -0.56
CA ASN A 31 -5.74 -5.72 -1.86
C ASN A 31 -4.36 -6.20 -2.34
N VAL A 32 -3.33 -5.35 -2.26
CA VAL A 32 -1.98 -5.77 -2.68
C VAL A 32 -1.43 -6.88 -1.79
N MET A 33 -1.71 -6.87 -0.47
CA MET A 33 -1.28 -7.94 0.43
C MET A 33 -2.05 -9.25 0.22
N ALA A 34 -3.25 -9.22 -0.36
CA ALA A 34 -3.93 -10.43 -0.80
C ALA A 34 -3.18 -11.05 -1.99
N LEU A 35 -2.83 -10.25 -3.00
CA LEU A 35 -2.04 -10.71 -4.14
C LEU A 35 -0.68 -11.26 -3.72
N VAL A 36 -0.01 -10.64 -2.75
CA VAL A 36 1.26 -11.17 -2.20
C VAL A 36 1.07 -12.58 -1.66
N LYS A 37 -0.02 -12.88 -0.95
CA LYS A 37 -0.27 -14.23 -0.43
C LYS A 37 -0.54 -15.24 -1.55
N ASP A 38 -1.23 -14.81 -2.59
CA ASP A 38 -1.53 -15.64 -3.75
C ASP A 38 -0.27 -15.96 -4.59
N CYS A 39 0.79 -15.15 -4.47
CA CYS A 39 2.05 -15.35 -5.18
C CYS A 39 2.99 -16.38 -4.55
N GLY A 40 2.65 -16.97 -3.39
CA GLY A 40 3.49 -17.96 -2.71
C GLY A 40 4.34 -17.51 -1.50
N PRO A 41 4.61 -16.20 -1.23
CA PRO A 41 5.20 -15.77 0.04
C PRO A 41 4.37 -16.23 1.23
N VAL A 42 4.88 -17.24 1.95
CA VAL A 42 4.31 -17.68 3.21
C VAL A 42 4.62 -16.61 4.27
N PRO A 43 3.67 -16.28 5.17
CA PRO A 43 3.99 -15.44 6.33
C PRO A 43 5.25 -15.94 7.03
N GLY A 44 6.27 -15.07 7.13
CA GLY A 44 7.58 -15.40 7.71
C GLY A 44 8.74 -15.48 6.71
N THR A 45 8.50 -15.37 5.39
CA THR A 45 9.60 -15.20 4.42
C THR A 45 10.03 -13.73 4.28
N ASP A 46 11.25 -13.53 3.79
CA ASP A 46 11.81 -12.20 3.53
C ASP A 46 10.94 -11.40 2.54
N GLU A 47 10.38 -12.06 1.52
CA GLU A 47 9.48 -11.42 0.55
C GLU A 47 8.20 -10.92 1.21
N HIS A 48 7.63 -11.71 2.13
CA HIS A 48 6.44 -11.31 2.88
C HIS A 48 6.74 -10.12 3.80
N PHE A 49 7.90 -10.14 4.48
CA PHE A 49 8.31 -9.04 5.34
C PHE A 49 8.57 -7.76 4.53
N VAL A 50 9.32 -7.85 3.44
CA VAL A 50 9.60 -6.70 2.56
C VAL A 50 8.32 -6.13 1.96
N ALA A 51 7.35 -6.96 1.54
CA ALA A 51 6.04 -6.51 1.09
C ALA A 51 5.35 -5.63 2.16
N SER A 52 5.43 -6.01 3.45
CA SER A 52 4.86 -5.24 4.55
C SER A 52 5.50 -3.86 4.73
N LEU A 53 6.77 -3.71 4.36
CA LEU A 53 7.51 -2.45 4.44
C LEU A 53 7.20 -1.54 3.24
N ILE A 54 7.33 -2.07 2.02
CA ILE A 54 7.26 -1.26 0.79
C ILE A 54 5.84 -0.80 0.48
N PHE A 55 4.82 -1.63 0.76
CA PHE A 55 3.44 -1.29 0.41
C PHE A 55 2.78 -0.27 1.32
N THR A 56 3.49 0.24 2.32
CA THR A 56 3.11 1.50 2.99
C THR A 56 3.08 2.67 2.01
N ARG A 57 3.88 2.62 0.93
CA ARG A 57 3.99 3.66 -0.10
C ARG A 57 3.09 3.35 -1.29
N ARG A 58 2.26 4.32 -1.69
CA ARG A 58 1.33 4.19 -2.81
C ARG A 58 2.02 3.88 -4.14
N ALA A 59 3.11 4.57 -4.46
CA ALA A 59 3.84 4.36 -5.71
C ALA A 59 4.38 2.92 -5.85
N GLU A 60 4.82 2.29 -4.75
CA GLU A 60 5.27 0.89 -4.77
C GLU A 60 4.08 -0.06 -5.01
N ARG A 61 2.90 0.26 -4.48
CA ARG A 61 1.67 -0.50 -4.75
C ARG A 61 1.25 -0.38 -6.22
N GLU A 62 1.29 0.82 -6.77
CA GLU A 62 0.96 1.07 -8.18
C GLU A 62 1.94 0.34 -9.10
N MET A 63 3.24 0.38 -8.82
CA MET A 63 4.25 -0.37 -9.57
C MET A 63 4.03 -1.89 -9.49
N PHE A 64 3.73 -2.42 -8.30
CA PHE A 64 3.48 -3.85 -8.13
C PHE A 64 2.27 -4.34 -8.93
N MET A 65 1.25 -3.49 -9.08
CA MET A 65 0.05 -3.81 -9.86
C MET A 65 0.29 -3.82 -11.38
N THR A 66 1.43 -3.31 -11.87
CA THR A 66 1.80 -3.45 -13.29
C THR A 66 2.41 -4.82 -13.61
N LEU A 67 2.63 -5.67 -12.61
CA LEU A 67 3.15 -7.02 -12.78
C LEU A 67 1.98 -7.97 -12.99
N ASP A 68 1.98 -8.71 -14.09
CA ASP A 68 0.84 -9.48 -14.54
C ASP A 68 0.76 -10.85 -13.86
N THR A 69 1.92 -11.48 -13.61
CA THR A 69 1.97 -12.86 -13.11
C THR A 69 2.42 -12.94 -11.64
N PRO A 70 1.97 -13.99 -10.91
CA PRO A 70 2.44 -14.25 -9.55
C PRO A 70 3.96 -14.38 -9.44
N GLU A 71 4.61 -14.99 -10.42
CA GLU A 71 6.05 -15.22 -10.45
C GLU A 71 6.82 -13.91 -10.61
N GLN A 72 6.35 -13.01 -11.50
CA GLN A 72 6.93 -11.68 -11.66
C GLN A 72 6.84 -10.87 -10.36
N ARG A 73 5.70 -10.95 -9.66
CA ARG A 73 5.48 -10.31 -8.37
C ARG A 73 6.43 -10.86 -7.30
N PHE A 74 6.58 -12.18 -7.23
CA PHE A 74 7.49 -12.83 -6.30
C PHE A 74 8.95 -12.43 -6.57
N GLU A 75 9.40 -12.51 -7.83
CA GLU A 75 10.75 -12.13 -8.23
C GLU A 75 11.05 -10.65 -7.91
N TRP A 76 10.08 -9.78 -8.16
CA TRP A 76 10.23 -8.35 -7.86
C TRP A 76 10.40 -8.08 -6.36
N LEU A 77 9.64 -8.78 -5.50
CA LEU A 77 9.79 -8.70 -4.04
C LEU A 77 11.18 -9.18 -3.58
N GLY A 78 11.67 -10.28 -4.14
CA GLY A 78 13.04 -10.78 -3.86
C GLY A 78 14.11 -9.76 -4.25
N ARG A 79 14.03 -9.18 -5.45
CA ARG A 79 14.97 -8.14 -5.90
C ARG A 79 14.91 -6.88 -5.02
N LYS A 80 13.71 -6.50 -4.56
CA LYS A 80 13.54 -5.37 -3.61
C LYS A 80 14.22 -5.66 -2.28
N HIS A 81 14.07 -6.88 -1.75
CA HIS A 81 14.76 -7.31 -0.53
C HIS A 81 16.28 -7.18 -0.68
N GLU A 82 16.86 -7.75 -1.74
CA GLU A 82 18.30 -7.68 -2.00
C GLU A 82 18.80 -6.24 -2.13
N TRP A 83 18.06 -5.39 -2.85
CA TRP A 83 18.41 -3.98 -3.04
C TRP A 83 18.41 -3.21 -1.71
N MET A 84 17.41 -3.43 -0.86
CA MET A 84 17.33 -2.81 0.47
C MET A 84 18.51 -3.24 1.34
N THR A 85 18.80 -4.54 1.41
CA THR A 85 19.91 -5.09 2.20
C THR A 85 21.27 -4.54 1.74
N ARG A 86 21.50 -4.40 0.44
CA ARG A 86 22.73 -3.81 -0.11
C ARG A 86 22.82 -2.30 0.15
N SER A 87 21.69 -1.60 0.08
CA SER A 87 21.64 -0.15 0.33
C SER A 87 21.88 0.20 1.80
N ASP A 88 21.42 -0.64 2.73
CA ASP A 88 21.65 -0.43 4.16
C ASP A 88 23.06 -0.83 4.58
N ALA A 89 23.67 -1.83 3.93
CA ALA A 89 25.08 -2.18 4.14
C ALA A 89 26.08 -1.11 3.61
N SER A 90 25.60 -0.15 2.82
CA SER A 90 26.41 0.94 2.26
C SER A 90 26.36 2.23 3.09
N LYS A 91 25.71 2.22 4.26
CA LYS A 91 25.69 3.32 5.24
C LYS A 91 26.59 3.00 6.44
#